data_AF-U7Q924-F1
#
_entry.id   AF-U7Q924-F1
#
_cell.length_a   1.000
_cell.length_b   1.000
_cell.length_c   1.000
_cell.angle_alpha   90.00
_cell.angle_beta   90.00
_cell.angle_gamma   90.00
#
_symmetry.space_group_name_H-M   'P 1'
#
loop_
_entity.id
_entity.type
_entity.pdbx_description
1 polymer ?
#
loop_
_entity_poly.entity_id
_entity_poly.type
_entity_poly.pdbx_seq_one_letter_code
_entity_poly.pdbx_strand_id
1 'polypeptide(L)'
;MCSSNSDIIQRTIEYMTNFLEQPHPVFGGLPVCPYTRKARLSNQILYKVDHFGVNYSLNSDSTLIQSIQDFHQSQHYEVLLILHPNPQAMTPEQTQEFIHCLNPMISAWGLIAFGGHPDESFNIQGVYTRRLPYINLTIQAQYLLTQASDTLLKTKYYHNWTPENLKNVGFPRSH
;
A
#
# COMPACT_ATOMS: atom_id res chain seq x y z
N MET A 1 -24.20 8.22 -5.49
CA MET A 1 -23.96 7.37 -6.67
C MET A 1 -22.78 6.46 -6.35
N CYS A 2 -22.95 5.14 -6.37
CA CYS A 2 -21.80 4.22 -6.21
C CYS A 2 -20.93 4.33 -7.47
N SER A 3 -19.64 4.62 -7.32
CA SER A 3 -18.70 4.63 -8.45
C SER A 3 -18.52 3.20 -8.96
N SER A 4 -18.35 3.01 -10.28
CA SER A 4 -18.03 1.68 -10.81
C SER A 4 -16.63 1.26 -10.36
N ASN A 5 -16.33 -0.04 -10.38
CA ASN A 5 -14.98 -0.53 -10.05
C ASN A 5 -13.91 0.09 -10.97
N SER A 6 -14.26 0.34 -12.23
CA SER A 6 -13.34 1.00 -13.19
C SER A 6 -13.07 2.45 -12.80
N ASP A 7 -14.09 3.20 -12.35
CA ASP A 7 -13.93 4.58 -11.91
C ASP A 7 -13.06 4.68 -10.65
N ILE A 8 -13.24 3.74 -9.71
CA ILE A 8 -12.44 3.66 -8.48
C ILE A 8 -10.96 3.44 -8.82
N ILE A 9 -10.67 2.49 -9.72
CA ILE A 9 -9.31 2.19 -10.17
C ILE A 9 -8.71 3.38 -10.93
N GLN A 10 -9.49 4.02 -11.81
CA GLN A 10 -9.04 5.17 -12.59
C GLN A 10 -8.65 6.34 -11.68
N ARG A 11 -9.47 6.68 -10.68
CA ARG A 11 -9.14 7.74 -9.69
C ARG A 11 -7.89 7.42 -8.89
N THR A 12 -7.70 6.15 -8.54
CA THR A 12 -6.48 5.68 -7.87
C THR A 12 -5.24 5.88 -8.77
N ILE A 13 -5.34 5.53 -10.06
CA ILE A 13 -4.25 5.73 -11.03
C ILE A 13 -3.94 7.21 -11.23
N GLU A 14 -4.96 8.07 -11.27
CA GLU A 14 -4.79 9.53 -11.33
C GLU A 14 -4.01 10.05 -10.12
N TYR A 15 -4.38 9.62 -8.91
CA TYR A 15 -3.63 9.97 -7.71
C TYR A 15 -2.19 9.47 -7.75
N MET A 16 -1.98 8.22 -8.17
CA MET A 16 -0.64 7.64 -8.32
C MET A 16 0.21 8.50 -9.26
N THR A 17 -0.33 8.86 -10.41
CA THR A 17 0.38 9.64 -11.44
C THR A 17 0.63 11.08 -11.00
N ASN A 18 -0.36 11.73 -10.38
CA ASN A 18 -0.31 13.15 -10.05
C ASN A 18 0.39 13.45 -8.73
N PHE A 19 0.56 12.46 -7.85
CA PHE A 19 1.17 12.65 -6.54
C PHE A 19 2.28 11.63 -6.26
N LEU A 20 1.99 10.33 -6.28
CA LEU A 20 2.98 9.32 -5.86
C LEU A 20 4.21 9.24 -6.76
N GLU A 21 4.00 9.43 -8.07
CA GLU A 21 5.05 9.40 -9.08
C GLU A 21 5.81 10.73 -9.23
N GLN A 22 5.36 11.79 -8.55
CA GLN A 22 5.97 13.11 -8.68
C GLN A 22 7.17 13.26 -7.75
N PRO A 23 8.33 13.72 -8.27
CA PRO A 23 9.48 14.12 -7.45
C PRO A 23 9.10 15.10 -6.36
N HIS A 24 9.65 14.92 -5.15
CA HIS A 24 9.40 15.83 -4.04
C HIS A 24 10.69 16.15 -3.26
N PRO A 25 10.93 17.43 -2.88
CA PRO A 25 12.13 17.82 -2.13
C PRO A 25 12.31 17.07 -0.81
N VAL A 26 11.22 16.77 -0.10
CA VAL A 26 11.24 15.99 1.15
C VAL A 26 11.85 14.59 0.96
N PHE A 27 11.77 14.01 -0.24
CA PHE A 27 12.35 12.70 -0.56
C PHE A 27 13.66 12.83 -1.35
N GLY A 28 14.35 13.97 -1.22
CA GLY A 28 15.64 14.20 -1.89
C GLY A 28 15.52 14.36 -3.40
N GLY A 29 14.36 14.81 -3.90
CA GLY A 29 14.07 14.91 -5.33
C GLY A 29 13.63 13.60 -5.97
N LEU A 30 13.49 12.52 -5.20
CA LEU A 30 12.84 11.29 -5.66
C LEU A 30 11.31 11.41 -5.56
N PRO A 31 10.56 10.57 -6.29
CA PRO A 31 9.12 10.49 -6.13
C PRO A 31 8.68 10.10 -4.71
N VAL A 32 7.44 10.44 -4.33
CA VAL A 32 6.85 10.02 -3.05
C VAL A 32 6.83 8.50 -2.90
N CYS A 33 6.59 7.77 -3.99
CA CYS A 33 6.88 6.34 -4.09
C CYS A 33 7.70 6.08 -5.36
N PRO A 34 9.03 5.85 -5.24
CA PRO A 34 9.93 5.72 -6.39
C PRO A 34 9.64 4.55 -7.34
N TYR A 35 8.88 3.55 -6.88
CA TYR A 35 8.63 2.31 -7.62
C TYR A 35 7.27 2.29 -8.35
N THR A 36 6.34 3.18 -7.98
CA THR A 36 4.96 3.19 -8.50
C THR A 36 4.92 3.32 -10.03
N ARG A 37 5.70 4.25 -10.60
CA ARG A 37 5.70 4.51 -12.05
C ARG A 37 6.12 3.28 -12.86
N LYS A 38 7.21 2.62 -12.43
CA LYS A 38 7.72 1.43 -13.13
C LYS A 38 6.70 0.31 -13.08
N ALA A 39 6.14 0.02 -11.90
CA ALA A 39 5.15 -1.03 -11.73
C ALA A 39 3.89 -0.77 -12.57
N ARG A 40 3.41 0.48 -12.59
CA ARG A 40 2.24 0.88 -13.41
C ARG A 40 2.50 0.73 -14.91
N LEU A 41 3.59 1.29 -15.42
CA LEU A 41 3.91 1.24 -16.86
C LEU A 41 4.24 -0.17 -17.36
N SER A 42 4.69 -1.05 -16.46
CA SER A 42 5.01 -2.44 -16.78
C SER A 42 3.84 -3.40 -16.53
N ASN A 43 2.64 -2.88 -16.21
CA ASN A 43 1.44 -3.68 -15.87
C ASN A 43 1.67 -4.69 -14.73
N GLN A 44 2.54 -4.38 -13.77
CA GLN A 44 2.87 -5.24 -12.64
C GLN A 44 1.98 -5.01 -11.41
N ILE A 45 0.94 -4.19 -11.53
CA ILE A 45 -0.02 -3.90 -10.46
C ILE A 45 -1.35 -4.57 -10.80
N LEU A 46 -1.75 -5.53 -9.96
CA LEU A 46 -3.09 -6.12 -9.99
C LEU A 46 -4.03 -5.26 -9.14
N TYR A 47 -5.00 -4.64 -9.78
CA TYR A 47 -6.03 -3.85 -9.11
C TYR A 47 -7.26 -4.71 -8.79
N LYS A 48 -7.76 -4.61 -7.56
CA LYS A 48 -9.01 -5.25 -7.13
C LYS A 48 -9.86 -4.25 -6.33
N VAL A 49 -11.16 -4.46 -6.35
CA VAL A 49 -12.13 -3.74 -5.51
C VAL A 49 -12.85 -4.78 -4.66
N ASP A 50 -12.83 -4.62 -3.35
CA ASP A 50 -13.47 -5.55 -2.39
C ASP A 50 -14.05 -4.81 -1.18
N HIS A 51 -15.10 -5.37 -0.58
CA HIS A 51 -15.80 -4.84 0.58
C HIS A 51 -15.24 -5.39 1.90
N PHE A 52 -13.93 -5.25 2.10
CA PHE A 52 -13.26 -5.65 3.35
C PHE A 52 -13.54 -4.67 4.51
N GLY A 53 -13.51 -5.14 5.76
CA GLY A 53 -13.89 -4.32 6.92
C GLY A 53 -13.70 -5.00 8.29
N VAL A 54 -14.08 -4.31 9.36
CA VAL A 54 -13.90 -4.79 10.77
C VAL A 54 -14.57 -6.14 11.04
N ASN A 55 -15.75 -6.38 10.46
CA ASN A 55 -16.49 -7.63 10.62
C ASN A 55 -16.19 -8.66 9.52
N TYR A 56 -15.17 -8.41 8.71
CA TYR A 56 -14.82 -9.27 7.59
C TYR A 56 -14.10 -10.52 8.10
N SER A 57 -14.61 -11.70 7.75
CA SER A 57 -13.98 -12.94 8.19
C SER A 57 -12.68 -13.15 7.44
N LEU A 58 -11.56 -13.14 8.16
CA LEU A 58 -10.24 -13.42 7.60
C LEU A 58 -9.96 -14.92 7.67
N ASN A 59 -10.61 -15.66 6.78
CA ASN A 59 -10.42 -17.10 6.62
C ASN A 59 -10.20 -17.46 5.14
N SER A 60 -9.89 -18.73 4.86
CA SER A 60 -9.60 -19.23 3.50
C SER A 60 -10.74 -19.04 2.50
N ASP A 61 -11.98 -18.90 2.97
CA ASP A 61 -13.16 -18.80 2.12
C ASP A 61 -13.52 -17.34 1.79
N SER A 62 -12.79 -16.38 2.36
CA SER A 62 -13.02 -14.96 2.11
C SER A 62 -12.45 -14.51 0.76
N THR A 63 -13.17 -13.64 0.06
CA THR A 63 -12.77 -13.12 -1.26
C THR A 63 -11.43 -12.39 -1.23
N LEU A 64 -11.11 -11.74 -0.11
CA LEU A 64 -9.84 -11.07 0.13
C LEU A 64 -8.68 -12.07 0.17
N ILE A 65 -8.79 -13.12 1.00
CA ILE A 65 -7.72 -14.11 1.15
C ILE A 65 -7.54 -14.89 -0.16
N GLN A 66 -8.62 -15.25 -0.84
CA GLN A 66 -8.55 -15.86 -2.17
C GLN A 66 -7.85 -14.95 -3.18
N SER A 67 -8.16 -13.64 -3.20
CA SER A 67 -7.48 -12.68 -4.08
C SER A 67 -5.97 -12.58 -3.80
N ILE A 68 -5.57 -12.68 -2.53
CA ILE A 68 -4.14 -12.67 -2.14
C ILE A 68 -3.48 -13.99 -2.54
N GLN A 69 -4.16 -15.13 -2.39
CA GLN A 69 -3.66 -16.44 -2.84
C GLN A 69 -3.47 -16.48 -4.36
N ASP A 70 -4.45 -16.02 -5.13
CA ASP A 70 -4.37 -15.93 -6.59
C ASP A 70 -3.20 -15.04 -7.03
N PHE A 71 -3.04 -13.88 -6.37
CA PHE A 71 -1.90 -13.00 -6.60
C PHE A 71 -0.58 -13.71 -6.35
N HIS A 72 -0.44 -14.37 -5.20
CA HIS A 72 0.76 -15.11 -4.83
C HIS A 72 1.10 -16.20 -5.86
N GLN A 73 0.11 -16.98 -6.28
CA GLN A 73 0.28 -18.11 -7.19
C GLN A 73 0.56 -17.66 -8.63
N SER A 74 -0.03 -16.55 -9.07
CA SER A 74 0.14 -16.08 -10.45
C SER A 74 1.59 -15.75 -10.82
N GLN A 75 2.37 -15.25 -9.85
CA GLN A 75 3.72 -14.71 -10.02
C GLN A 75 3.89 -13.70 -11.17
N HIS A 76 2.79 -13.19 -11.73
CA HIS A 76 2.78 -12.27 -12.87
C HIS A 76 2.87 -10.81 -12.42
N TYR A 77 2.32 -10.51 -11.25
CA TYR A 77 2.25 -9.17 -10.68
C TYR A 77 3.23 -9.04 -9.51
N GLU A 78 3.80 -7.84 -9.33
CA GLU A 78 4.65 -7.52 -8.17
C GLU A 78 3.86 -6.84 -7.05
N VAL A 79 2.70 -6.27 -7.37
CA VAL A 79 1.83 -5.53 -6.45
C VAL A 79 0.39 -5.96 -6.60
N LEU A 80 -0.28 -6.26 -5.49
CA LEU A 80 -1.73 -6.34 -5.43
C LEU A 80 -2.24 -5.11 -4.67
N LEU A 81 -3.07 -4.30 -5.33
CA LEU A 81 -3.72 -3.14 -4.75
C LEU A 81 -5.22 -3.37 -4.67
N ILE A 82 -5.73 -3.53 -3.45
CA ILE A 82 -7.15 -3.77 -3.17
C ILE A 82 -7.75 -2.49 -2.60
N LEU A 83 -8.83 -2.02 -3.20
CA LEU A 83 -9.50 -0.76 -2.86
C LEU A 83 -10.88 -1.05 -2.27
N HIS A 84 -11.20 -0.39 -1.16
CA HIS A 84 -12.56 -0.41 -0.64
C HIS A 84 -13.44 0.60 -1.40
N PRO A 85 -14.61 0.22 -1.93
CA PRO A 85 -15.43 1.12 -2.75
C PRO A 85 -16.08 2.26 -1.95
N ASN A 86 -16.23 2.09 -0.64
CA ASN A 86 -16.64 3.15 0.30
C ASN A 86 -15.40 3.67 1.07
N PRO A 87 -14.95 4.92 0.84
CA PRO A 87 -13.76 5.48 1.49
C PRO A 87 -13.92 5.72 2.99
N GLN A 88 -15.12 5.57 3.55
CA GLN A 88 -15.45 5.80 4.97
C GLN A 88 -15.97 4.51 5.64
N ALA A 89 -15.67 3.34 5.06
CA ALA A 89 -16.15 2.06 5.60
C ALA A 89 -15.47 1.64 6.90
N MET A 90 -14.29 2.18 7.18
CA MET A 90 -13.53 2.00 8.41
C MET A 90 -12.91 3.33 8.79
N THR A 91 -12.57 3.54 10.07
CA THR A 91 -11.73 4.67 10.49
C THR A 91 -10.25 4.40 10.14
N PRO A 92 -9.36 5.41 10.24
CA PRO A 92 -7.92 5.19 10.13
C PRO A 92 -7.40 4.11 11.08
N GLU A 93 -7.85 4.11 12.34
CA GLU A 93 -7.44 3.16 13.37
C GLU A 93 -7.90 1.75 13.02
N GLN A 94 -9.17 1.59 12.62
CA GLN A 94 -9.73 0.33 12.18
C GLN A 94 -9.01 -0.22 10.94
N THR A 95 -8.59 0.65 10.02
CA THR A 95 -7.81 0.26 8.84
C THR A 95 -6.44 -0.29 9.24
N GLN A 96 -5.75 0.36 10.19
CA GLN A 96 -4.46 -0.13 10.70
C GLN A 96 -4.61 -1.44 11.48
N GLU A 97 -5.65 -1.57 12.31
CA GLU A 97 -5.95 -2.81 13.03
C GLU A 97 -6.26 -3.96 12.06
N PHE A 98 -7.02 -3.69 11.00
CA PHE A 98 -7.28 -4.66 9.94
C PHE A 98 -6.00 -5.16 9.27
N ILE A 99 -5.10 -4.25 8.89
CA ILE A 99 -3.79 -4.60 8.32
C ILE A 99 -2.96 -5.41 9.31
N HIS A 100 -2.97 -5.04 10.59
CA HIS A 100 -2.27 -5.76 11.65
C HIS A 100 -2.77 -7.20 11.79
N CYS A 101 -4.09 -7.42 11.74
CA CYS A 101 -4.69 -8.74 11.77
C CYS A 101 -4.45 -9.55 10.48
N LEU A 102 -4.39 -8.88 9.31
CA LEU A 102 -4.15 -9.52 8.03
C LEU A 102 -2.73 -10.10 7.90
N ASN A 103 -1.73 -9.35 8.35
CA ASN A 103 -0.32 -9.67 8.13
C ASN A 103 0.12 -11.05 8.63
N PRO A 104 -0.22 -11.52 9.85
CA PRO A 104 0.11 -12.86 10.32
C PRO A 104 -0.33 -13.98 9.36
N MET A 105 -1.50 -13.85 8.74
CA MET A 105 -2.03 -14.88 7.84
C MET A 105 -1.27 -14.98 6.52
N ILE A 106 -0.84 -13.84 5.97
CA ILE A 106 -0.18 -13.80 4.66
C ILE A 106 1.36 -13.88 4.78
N SER A 107 1.90 -13.70 5.98
CA SER A 107 3.34 -13.80 6.26
C SER A 107 3.94 -15.17 5.92
N ALA A 108 3.15 -16.24 6.06
CA ALA A 108 3.54 -17.61 5.69
C ALA A 108 3.85 -17.76 4.18
N TRP A 109 3.34 -16.84 3.36
CA TRP A 109 3.61 -16.75 1.92
C TRP A 109 4.76 -15.78 1.58
N GLY A 110 5.46 -15.26 2.59
CA GLY A 110 6.49 -14.22 2.40
C GLY A 110 5.91 -12.89 1.92
N LEU A 111 4.61 -12.67 2.10
CA LEU A 111 3.90 -11.44 1.74
C LEU A 111 3.73 -10.54 2.96
N ILE A 112 3.58 -9.24 2.69
CA ILE A 112 3.18 -8.24 3.67
C ILE A 112 2.13 -7.32 3.04
N ALA A 113 1.17 -6.92 3.87
CA ALA A 113 0.18 -5.91 3.59
C ALA A 113 0.54 -4.61 4.32
N PHE A 114 0.46 -3.51 3.60
CA PHE A 114 0.51 -2.16 4.13
C PHE A 114 -0.48 -1.31 3.34
N GLY A 115 -0.86 -0.15 3.86
CA GLY A 115 -1.92 0.63 3.23
C GLY A 115 -2.33 1.76 4.14
N GLY A 116 -3.49 2.33 3.84
CA GLY A 116 -3.94 3.50 4.57
C GLY A 116 -5.40 3.85 4.32
N HIS A 117 -5.84 4.80 5.12
CA HIS A 117 -7.14 5.45 5.02
C HIS A 117 -6.96 6.82 4.34
N PRO A 118 -7.92 7.31 3.53
CA PRO A 118 -7.84 8.64 2.92
C PRO A 118 -7.57 9.79 3.91
N ASP A 119 -8.04 9.62 5.15
CA ASP A 119 -7.88 10.58 6.25
C ASP A 119 -6.70 10.29 7.19
N GLU A 120 -5.81 9.34 6.85
CA GLU A 120 -4.63 9.01 7.69
C GLU A 120 -3.75 10.24 7.92
N SER A 121 -3.34 10.49 9.16
CA SER A 121 -2.53 11.66 9.54
C SER A 121 -1.02 11.47 9.35
N PHE A 122 -0.58 10.26 8.99
CA PHE A 122 0.80 9.93 8.72
C PHE A 122 1.38 10.83 7.62
N ASN A 123 2.49 11.50 7.95
CA ASN A 123 3.17 12.38 7.03
C ASN A 123 4.68 12.37 7.29
N ILE A 124 5.45 12.73 6.26
CA ILE A 124 6.87 13.02 6.36
C ILE A 124 7.03 14.53 6.10
N GLN A 125 7.35 15.29 7.15
CA GLN A 125 7.47 16.76 7.09
C GLN A 125 6.30 17.45 6.39
N GLY A 126 5.06 17.08 6.75
CA GLY A 126 3.84 17.65 6.17
C GLY A 126 3.37 17.03 4.86
N VAL A 127 4.14 16.10 4.28
CA VAL A 127 3.73 15.36 3.07
C VAL A 127 2.97 14.09 3.45
N TYR A 128 1.67 14.05 3.18
CA TYR A 128 0.80 12.92 3.49
C TYR A 128 0.92 11.82 2.42
N THR A 129 1.71 10.80 2.70
CA THR A 129 2.11 9.79 1.69
C THR A 129 1.14 8.60 1.56
N ARG A 130 0.14 8.48 2.43
CA ARG A 130 -0.76 7.32 2.53
C ARG A 130 -2.24 7.65 2.29
N ARG A 131 -2.54 8.74 1.58
CA ARG A 131 -3.90 9.24 1.36
C ARG A 131 -4.42 8.96 -0.05
N LEU A 132 -4.38 7.69 -0.47
CA LEU A 132 -5.12 7.31 -1.68
C LEU A 132 -6.61 7.71 -1.53
N PRO A 133 -7.34 7.94 -2.63
CA PRO A 133 -8.73 8.40 -2.56
C PRO A 133 -9.70 7.42 -1.87
N TYR A 134 -9.26 6.18 -1.66
CA TYR A 134 -10.00 5.09 -1.04
C TYR A 134 -9.14 4.41 0.01
N ILE A 135 -9.81 3.73 0.94
CA ILE A 135 -9.14 2.78 1.84
C ILE A 135 -8.49 1.72 0.97
N ASN A 136 -7.22 1.43 1.22
CA ASN A 136 -6.45 0.52 0.38
C ASN A 136 -5.63 -0.47 1.21
N LEU A 137 -5.43 -1.64 0.60
CA LEU A 137 -4.43 -2.62 0.99
C LEU A 137 -3.48 -2.80 -0.19
N THR A 138 -2.20 -2.58 0.04
CA THR A 138 -1.10 -2.88 -0.88
C THR A 138 -0.39 -4.11 -0.36
N ILE A 139 -0.41 -5.20 -1.14
CA ILE A 139 0.22 -6.47 -0.81
C ILE A 139 1.38 -6.71 -1.78
N GLN A 140 2.55 -7.02 -1.23
CA GLN A 140 3.77 -7.30 -1.99
C GLN A 140 4.63 -8.35 -1.29
N ALA A 141 5.58 -8.95 -2.00
CA ALA A 141 6.57 -9.82 -1.40
C ALA A 141 7.52 -9.01 -0.50
N GLN A 142 7.69 -9.45 0.75
CA GLN A 142 8.50 -8.77 1.76
C GLN A 142 9.95 -8.56 1.28
N TYR A 143 10.54 -9.55 0.63
CA TYR A 143 11.92 -9.49 0.16
C TYR A 143 12.15 -8.43 -0.93
N LEU A 144 11.13 -8.12 -1.75
CA LEU A 144 11.20 -7.04 -2.75
C LEU A 144 11.17 -5.67 -2.09
N LEU A 145 10.31 -5.51 -1.07
CA LEU A 145 10.26 -4.27 -0.29
C LEU A 145 11.57 -4.01 0.45
N THR A 146 12.19 -5.04 1.03
CA THR A 146 13.50 -4.92 1.69
C THR A 146 14.58 -4.47 0.70
N GLN A 147 14.68 -5.11 -0.47
CA GLN A 147 15.65 -4.70 -1.50
C GLN A 147 15.42 -3.28 -2.02
N ALA A 148 14.16 -2.89 -2.21
CA ALA A 148 13.79 -1.54 -2.57
C ALA A 148 14.23 -0.52 -1.50
N SER A 149 13.91 -0.82 -0.25
CA SER A 149 14.34 -0.06 0.94
C SER A 149 15.86 0.10 1.00
N ASP A 150 16.63 -0.98 0.78
CA ASP A 150 18.10 -0.97 0.84
C ASP A 150 18.73 -0.16 -0.29
N THR A 151 18.05 -0.10 -1.44
CA THR A 151 18.44 0.77 -2.55
C THR A 151 18.21 2.24 -2.18
N LEU A 152 17.06 2.57 -1.60
CA LEU A 152 16.72 3.93 -1.18
C LEU A 152 17.60 4.43 -0.03
N LEU A 153 18.11 3.54 0.83
CA LEU A 153 19.08 3.88 1.89
C LEU A 153 20.38 4.49 1.36
N LYS A 154 20.76 4.17 0.12
CA LYS A 154 21.96 4.73 -0.54
C LYS A 154 21.70 6.13 -1.13
N THR A 155 20.51 6.67 -0.91
CA THR A 155 20.05 7.95 -1.46
C THR A 155 19.61 8.90 -0.33
N LYS A 156 19.14 10.10 -0.70
CA LYS A 156 18.60 11.06 0.26
C LYS A 156 17.14 10.81 0.66
N TYR A 157 16.51 9.73 0.17
CA TYR A 157 15.07 9.45 0.35
C TYR A 157 14.60 9.48 1.81
N TYR A 158 15.39 8.87 2.71
CA TYR A 158 15.03 8.75 4.12
C TYR A 158 15.55 9.89 5.01
N HIS A 159 16.25 10.90 4.47
CA HIS A 159 16.89 11.95 5.28
C HIS A 159 15.92 12.73 6.19
N ASN A 160 14.67 12.87 5.74
CA ASN A 160 13.64 13.64 6.43
C ASN A 160 12.68 12.78 7.27
N TRP A 161 12.95 11.48 7.39
CA TRP A 161 12.11 10.54 8.12
C TRP A 161 12.53 10.49 9.57
N THR A 162 11.57 10.56 10.50
CA THR A 162 11.87 10.35 11.92
C THR A 162 12.05 8.86 12.22
N PRO A 163 12.74 8.50 13.32
CA PRO A 163 12.79 7.12 13.79
C PRO A 163 11.39 6.51 14.00
N GLU A 164 10.42 7.31 14.43
CA GLU A 164 9.02 6.89 14.56
C GLU A 164 8.39 6.60 13.19
N ASN A 165 8.64 7.44 12.17
CA ASN A 165 8.16 7.16 10.81
C ASN A 165 8.70 5.82 10.30
N LEU A 166 9.99 5.55 10.50
CA LEU A 166 10.65 4.31 10.08
C LEU A 166 10.09 3.08 10.80
N LYS A 167 9.78 3.20 12.11
CA LYS A 167 9.10 2.15 12.87
C LYS A 167 7.71 1.87 12.30
N ASN A 168 6.95 2.90 11.96
CA ASN A 168 5.57 2.81 11.47
C ASN A 168 5.43 2.31 10.01
N VAL A 169 6.51 2.25 9.23
CA VAL A 169 6.51 1.58 7.90
C VAL A 169 6.94 0.11 7.97
N GLY A 170 7.15 -0.45 9.16
CA GLY A 170 7.41 -1.88 9.27
C GLY A 170 8.73 -2.32 8.63
N PHE A 171 9.71 -1.41 8.52
CA PHE A 171 11.10 -1.78 8.32
C PHE A 171 11.79 -1.71 9.70
N PRO A 172 11.66 -2.73 10.57
CA PRO A 172 12.50 -2.80 11.75
C PRO A 172 13.94 -2.94 11.26
N ARG A 173 14.65 -1.82 11.23
CA ARG A 173 16.07 -1.77 10.92
C ARG A 173 16.77 -1.72 12.27
N SER A 174 17.46 -2.80 12.62
CA SER A 174 18.44 -2.77 13.72
C SER A 174 19.47 -1.71 13.34
N HIS A 175 19.52 -0.61 14.09
CA HIS A 175 20.68 0.26 14.08
C HIS A 175 21.88 -0.46 14.70
#